data_AF-A0A1M5LDL8-F1
#
_entry.id   AF-A0A1M5LDL8-F1
#
_cell.length_a   1.000
_cell.length_b   1.000
_cell.length_c   1.000
_cell.angle_alpha   90.00
_cell.angle_beta   90.00
_cell.angle_gamma   90.00
#
_symmetry.space_group_name_H-M   'P 1'
#
loop_
_entity.id
_entity.type
_entity.pdbx_description
1 polymer ?
#
loop_
_entity_poly.entity_id
_entity_poly.type
_entity_poly.pdbx_seq_one_letter_code
_entity_poly.pdbx_strand_id
1 'polypeptide(L)'
;MGNKSDKNDVLSIYEASKNQQLHCVQIRTLEQQDIATLHKFREGYKKERNQLANRLRGFGREYGANFSLGISKLLKQVPIALEDAENEMTVVARRVIFRLLEQLRHVITLMAEVSDEIETMAKQIDACQRLVQIPGIAWLGASMIYAKFGSAECFRRGRDDSASIGLVPAHSGSGGKVVINEAMYTCVRSLLTGLARWRFMLKKKQTT
;
A
#
# COMPACT_ATOMS: atom_id res chain seq x y z
N MET A 1 -25.03 13.34 19.43
CA MET A 1 -23.55 13.22 19.51
C MET A 1 -22.97 14.43 18.80
N GLY A 2 -22.34 15.34 19.57
CA GLY A 2 -21.80 16.61 19.07
C GLY A 2 -20.41 16.48 18.46
N ASN A 3 -19.80 17.63 18.12
CA ASN A 3 -18.47 17.71 17.48
C ASN A 3 -17.38 16.93 18.25
N LYS A 4 -16.35 16.48 17.52
CA LYS A 4 -15.22 15.74 18.08
C LYS A 4 -14.53 16.55 19.18
N SER A 5 -14.43 15.98 20.38
CA SER A 5 -13.80 16.57 21.56
C SER A 5 -13.38 15.42 22.48
N ASP A 6 -12.24 15.53 23.16
CA ASP A 6 -11.72 14.46 24.04
C ASP A 6 -12.74 14.01 25.10
N LYS A 7 -13.55 14.95 25.62
CA LYS A 7 -14.63 14.62 26.56
C LYS A 7 -15.70 13.73 25.93
N ASN A 8 -16.06 14.01 24.67
CA ASN A 8 -17.00 13.19 23.92
C ASN A 8 -16.38 11.85 23.52
N ASP A 9 -15.08 11.81 23.18
CA ASP A 9 -14.37 10.58 22.85
C ASP A 9 -14.27 9.64 24.08
N VAL A 10 -13.98 10.18 25.27
CA VAL A 10 -13.97 9.43 26.54
C VAL A 10 -15.37 8.91 26.90
N LEU A 11 -16.40 9.75 26.78
CA LEU A 11 -17.79 9.33 26.98
C LEU A 11 -18.18 8.22 26.00
N SER A 12 -17.78 8.34 24.74
CA SER A 12 -18.04 7.33 23.71
C SER A 12 -17.35 5.99 24.02
N ILE A 13 -16.08 6.02 24.45
CA ILE A 13 -15.34 4.81 24.86
C ILE A 13 -15.99 4.17 26.10
N TYR A 14 -16.43 4.97 27.06
CA TYR A 14 -17.09 4.50 28.28
C TYR A 14 -18.49 3.94 28.02
N GLU A 15 -19.28 4.56 27.13
CA GLU A 15 -20.57 4.04 26.70
C GLU A 15 -20.40 2.75 25.88
N ALA A 16 -19.37 2.71 25.01
CA ALA A 16 -19.03 1.51 24.28
C ALA A 16 -18.63 0.37 25.24
N SER A 17 -17.77 0.61 26.23
CA SER A 17 -17.29 -0.43 27.17
C SER A 17 -18.40 -1.08 27.99
N LYS A 18 -19.54 -0.39 28.18
CA LYS A 18 -20.74 -0.93 28.82
C LYS A 18 -21.60 -1.80 27.91
N ASN A 19 -21.38 -1.76 26.60
CA ASN A 19 -22.20 -2.46 25.63
C ASN A 19 -21.78 -3.94 25.55
N GLN A 20 -22.62 -4.85 26.05
CA GLN A 20 -22.37 -6.31 26.09
C GLN A 20 -22.24 -6.96 24.71
N GLN A 21 -22.55 -6.24 23.63
CA GLN A 21 -22.39 -6.70 22.25
C GLN A 21 -21.03 -6.31 21.62
N LEU A 22 -20.11 -5.72 22.38
CA LEU A 22 -18.75 -5.48 21.88
C LEU A 22 -18.00 -6.80 21.71
N HIS A 23 -17.76 -7.17 20.45
CA HIS A 23 -16.79 -8.20 20.12
C HIS A 23 -15.38 -7.67 20.38
N CYS A 24 -14.73 -8.19 21.42
CA CYS A 24 -13.34 -7.85 21.72
C CYS A 24 -12.43 -8.51 20.68
N VAL A 25 -11.73 -7.69 19.88
CA VAL A 25 -10.71 -8.17 18.95
C VAL A 25 -9.48 -8.56 19.76
N GLN A 26 -8.91 -9.73 19.49
CA GLN A 26 -7.68 -10.13 20.18
C GLN A 26 -6.55 -9.13 19.97
N ILE A 27 -5.80 -8.89 21.05
CA ILE A 27 -4.58 -8.11 21.01
C ILE A 27 -3.59 -8.86 20.11
N ARG A 28 -2.97 -8.13 19.16
CA ARG A 28 -1.97 -8.71 18.26
C ARG A 28 -0.82 -9.29 19.05
N THR A 29 -0.30 -10.43 18.61
CA THR A 29 0.98 -10.94 19.10
C THR A 29 2.11 -10.00 18.66
N LEU A 30 3.28 -10.09 19.32
CA LEU A 30 4.45 -9.31 18.92
C LEU A 30 4.87 -9.63 17.48
N GLU A 31 4.86 -10.90 17.10
CA GLU A 31 5.13 -11.34 15.72
C GLU A 31 4.18 -10.68 14.70
N GLN A 32 2.88 -10.65 14.99
CA GLN A 32 1.90 -9.97 14.14
C GLN A 32 2.13 -8.46 14.06
N GLN A 33 2.52 -7.86 15.19
CA GLN A 33 2.83 -6.43 15.27
C GLN A 33 4.10 -6.08 14.47
N ASP A 34 5.12 -6.93 14.47
CA ASP A 34 6.36 -6.77 13.71
C ASP A 34 6.10 -6.86 12.20
N ILE A 35 5.37 -7.89 11.76
CA ILE A 35 4.98 -8.05 10.35
C ILE A 35 4.10 -6.87 9.91
N ALA A 36 3.18 -6.41 10.74
CA ALA A 36 2.38 -5.22 10.46
C ALA A 36 3.25 -3.95 10.31
N THR A 37 4.32 -3.85 11.08
CA THR A 37 5.27 -2.74 11.03
C THR A 37 6.08 -2.77 9.74
N LEU A 38 6.59 -3.93 9.33
CA LEU A 38 7.28 -4.11 8.04
C LEU A 38 6.38 -3.73 6.85
N HIS A 39 5.11 -4.12 6.86
CA HIS A 39 4.15 -3.71 5.83
C HIS A 39 3.94 -2.21 5.76
N LYS A 40 3.86 -1.53 6.91
CA LYS A 40 3.78 -0.06 6.97
C LYS A 40 5.06 0.58 6.43
N PHE A 41 6.21 0.03 6.78
CA PHE A 41 7.51 0.52 6.34
C PHE A 41 7.65 0.43 4.81
N ARG A 42 7.28 -0.71 4.23
CA ARG A 42 7.17 -0.92 2.79
C ARG A 42 6.22 0.07 2.10
N GLU A 43 5.05 0.34 2.68
CA GLU A 43 4.11 1.33 2.14
C GLU A 43 4.69 2.75 2.19
N GLY A 44 5.54 3.05 3.18
CA GLY A 44 6.35 4.27 3.23
C GLY A 44 7.24 4.43 1.99
N TYR A 45 8.06 3.42 1.67
CA TYR A 45 8.91 3.45 0.48
C TYR A 45 8.13 3.57 -0.83
N LYS A 46 6.97 2.92 -0.91
CA LYS A 46 6.09 3.05 -2.09
C LYS A 46 5.59 4.49 -2.28
N LYS A 47 5.25 5.19 -1.21
CA LYS A 47 4.88 6.61 -1.25
C LYS A 47 6.06 7.47 -1.69
N GLU A 48 7.23 7.27 -1.09
CA GLU A 48 8.46 7.97 -1.43
C GLU A 48 8.84 7.77 -2.91
N ARG A 49 8.82 6.53 -3.40
CA ARG A 49 9.02 6.19 -4.81
C ARG A 49 8.08 6.98 -5.72
N ASN A 50 6.80 7.08 -5.37
CA ASN A 50 5.82 7.82 -6.16
C ASN A 50 6.11 9.34 -6.13
N GLN A 51 6.51 9.87 -4.98
CA GLN A 51 6.90 11.28 -4.83
C GLN A 51 8.13 11.61 -5.67
N LEU A 52 9.19 10.80 -5.59
CA LEU A 52 10.40 10.95 -6.41
C LEU A 52 10.09 10.88 -7.90
N ALA A 53 9.26 9.90 -8.31
CA ALA A 53 8.83 9.78 -9.69
C ALA A 53 8.03 10.99 -10.18
N ASN A 54 7.20 11.60 -9.33
CA ASN A 54 6.46 12.81 -9.67
C ASN A 54 7.38 14.03 -9.75
N ARG A 55 8.36 14.16 -8.84
CA ARG A 55 9.38 15.23 -8.89
C ARG A 55 10.21 15.16 -10.18
N LEU A 56 10.65 13.96 -10.56
CA LEU A 56 11.37 13.74 -11.82
C LEU A 56 10.54 14.19 -13.04
N ARG A 57 9.24 13.85 -13.07
CA ARG A 57 8.34 14.30 -14.15
C ARG A 57 8.12 15.82 -14.14
N GLY A 58 7.98 16.42 -12.96
CA GLY A 58 7.83 17.86 -12.81
C GLY A 58 9.04 18.60 -13.36
N PHE A 59 10.24 18.27 -12.88
CA PHE A 59 11.47 18.91 -13.35
C PHE A 59 11.74 18.64 -14.83
N GLY A 60 11.51 17.41 -15.32
CA GLY A 60 11.67 17.12 -16.74
C GLY A 60 10.82 18.06 -17.62
N ARG A 61 9.56 18.28 -17.23
CA ARG A 61 8.63 19.14 -17.98
C ARG A 61 9.11 20.60 -18.04
N GLU A 62 9.76 21.12 -17.01
CA GLU A 62 10.29 22.50 -17.00
C GLU A 62 11.38 22.72 -18.07
N TYR A 63 12.04 21.64 -18.53
CA TYR A 63 13.08 21.68 -19.56
C TYR A 63 12.67 20.94 -20.85
N GLY A 64 11.36 20.82 -21.11
CA GLY A 64 10.83 20.20 -22.34
C GLY A 64 10.87 18.66 -22.38
N ALA A 65 11.42 17.99 -21.37
CA ALA A 65 11.51 16.54 -21.30
C ALA A 65 10.24 15.91 -20.69
N ASN A 66 9.37 15.36 -21.55
CA ASN A 66 8.14 14.71 -21.12
C ASN A 66 8.30 13.21 -20.90
N PHE A 67 8.23 12.77 -19.63
CA PHE A 67 8.30 11.35 -19.29
C PHE A 67 6.92 10.70 -19.17
N SER A 68 6.82 9.45 -19.62
CA SER A 68 5.60 8.66 -19.56
C SER A 68 5.20 8.28 -18.12
N LEU A 69 3.91 7.98 -17.94
CA LEU A 69 3.41 7.37 -16.71
C LEU A 69 3.99 5.96 -16.52
N GLY A 70 4.35 5.64 -15.28
CA GLY A 70 4.92 4.35 -14.88
C GLY A 70 6.41 4.42 -14.51
N ILE A 71 6.79 3.70 -13.46
CA ILE A 71 8.16 3.71 -12.92
C ILE A 71 9.16 3.10 -13.91
N SER A 72 8.84 1.95 -14.50
CA SER A 72 9.76 1.27 -15.42
C SER A 72 10.05 2.08 -16.69
N LYS A 73 9.06 2.84 -17.18
CA LYS A 73 9.27 3.76 -18.32
C LYS A 73 10.14 4.93 -17.90
N LEU A 74 9.86 5.52 -16.74
CA LEU A 74 10.63 6.63 -16.19
C LEU A 74 12.12 6.27 -16.01
N LEU A 75 12.42 5.09 -15.43
CA LEU A 75 13.79 4.61 -15.26
C LEU A 75 14.55 4.41 -16.57
N LYS A 76 13.85 4.16 -17.68
CA LYS A 76 14.46 4.04 -19.02
C LYS A 76 14.61 5.37 -19.73
N GLN A 77 13.62 6.26 -19.59
CA GLN A 77 13.58 7.53 -20.33
C GLN A 77 14.48 8.61 -19.72
N VAL A 78 14.60 8.66 -18.38
CA VAL A 78 15.39 9.70 -17.71
C VAL A 78 16.87 9.66 -18.13
N PRO A 79 17.57 8.50 -18.14
CA PRO A 79 18.94 8.43 -18.62
C PRO A 79 19.11 8.94 -20.06
N ILE A 80 18.20 8.55 -20.96
CA ILE A 80 18.22 8.98 -22.36
C ILE A 80 18.09 10.52 -22.46
N ALA A 81 17.17 11.12 -21.71
CA ALA A 81 17.02 12.57 -21.69
C ALA A 81 18.24 13.29 -21.08
N LEU A 82 18.92 12.67 -20.11
CA LEU A 82 20.15 13.23 -19.52
C LEU A 82 21.34 13.22 -20.48
N GLU A 83 21.35 12.34 -21.49
CA GLU A 83 22.39 12.25 -22.52
C GLU A 83 22.06 13.08 -23.77
N ASP A 84 20.78 13.35 -24.01
CA ASP A 84 20.31 14.17 -25.12
C ASP A 84 20.75 15.63 -24.94
N ALA A 85 21.65 16.10 -25.80
CA ALA A 85 22.18 17.45 -25.79
C ALA A 85 21.26 18.48 -26.47
N GLU A 86 20.25 18.03 -27.22
CA GLU A 86 19.32 18.90 -27.96
C GLU A 86 18.20 19.46 -27.06
N ASN A 87 18.00 18.89 -25.88
CA ASN A 87 17.03 19.43 -24.92
C ASN A 87 17.59 20.60 -24.09
N GLU A 88 16.67 21.38 -23.54
CA GLU A 88 16.97 22.63 -22.82
C GLU A 88 17.49 22.39 -21.38
N MET A 89 17.85 21.15 -21.02
CA MET A 89 18.31 20.84 -19.66
C MET A 89 19.70 21.43 -19.42
N THR A 90 19.74 22.43 -18.55
CA THR A 90 20.99 23.01 -18.05
C THR A 90 21.83 21.99 -17.28
N VAL A 91 23.13 22.28 -17.13
CA VAL A 91 24.05 21.46 -16.31
C VAL A 91 23.52 21.25 -14.88
N VAL A 92 22.89 22.27 -14.30
CA VAL A 92 22.29 22.19 -12.96
C VAL A 92 21.09 21.24 -12.95
N ALA A 93 20.19 21.36 -13.94
CA ALA A 93 19.02 20.50 -14.09
C ALA A 93 19.40 19.03 -14.23
N ARG A 94 20.37 18.74 -15.12
CA ARG A 94 20.88 17.37 -15.34
C ARG A 94 21.42 16.76 -14.06
N ARG A 95 22.22 17.52 -13.30
CA ARG A 95 22.75 17.06 -12.00
C ARG A 95 21.65 16.77 -10.97
N VAL A 96 20.63 17.63 -10.87
CA VAL A 96 19.52 17.43 -9.93
C VAL A 96 18.68 16.22 -10.32
N ILE A 97 18.34 16.08 -11.60
CA ILE A 97 17.54 14.96 -12.12
C ILE A 97 18.29 13.65 -12.00
N PHE A 98 19.60 13.63 -12.25
CA PHE A 98 20.44 12.46 -12.01
C PHE A 98 20.41 12.02 -10.54
N ARG A 99 20.55 12.96 -9.60
CA ARG A 99 20.46 12.65 -8.15
C ARG A 99 19.09 12.09 -7.76
N LEU A 100 18.01 12.65 -8.30
CA LEU A 100 16.65 12.14 -8.07
C LEU A 100 16.45 10.74 -8.66
N LEU A 101 17.07 10.46 -9.81
CA LEU A 101 17.05 9.13 -10.41
C LEU A 101 17.75 8.10 -9.52
N GLU A 102 18.93 8.44 -8.99
CA GLU A 102 19.67 7.56 -8.06
C GLU A 102 18.88 7.32 -6.78
N GLN A 103 18.27 8.36 -6.20
CA GLN A 103 17.36 8.21 -5.05
C GLN A 103 16.18 7.29 -5.37
N LEU A 104 15.56 7.46 -6.55
CA LEU A 104 14.45 6.61 -6.97
C LEU A 104 14.88 5.14 -7.10
N ARG A 105 16.06 4.88 -7.69
CA ARG A 105 16.61 3.53 -7.80
C ARG A 105 16.84 2.92 -6.42
N HIS A 106 17.45 3.67 -5.52
CA HIS A 106 17.73 3.21 -4.16
C HIS A 106 16.45 2.86 -3.39
N VAL A 107 15.44 3.72 -3.41
CA VAL A 107 14.14 3.45 -2.75
C VAL A 107 13.43 2.23 -3.34
N ILE A 108 13.57 1.99 -4.66
CA ILE A 108 13.02 0.78 -5.30
C ILE A 108 13.72 -0.48 -4.76
N THR A 109 15.04 -0.44 -4.58
CA THR A 109 15.82 -1.54 -3.99
C THR A 109 15.39 -1.79 -2.55
N LEU A 110 15.36 -0.76 -1.69
CA LEU A 110 14.93 -0.88 -0.29
C LEU A 110 13.51 -1.47 -0.17
N MET A 111 12.59 -1.02 -1.03
CA MET A 111 11.23 -1.56 -1.06
C MET A 111 11.20 -3.05 -1.46
N ALA A 112 12.10 -3.50 -2.34
CA ALA A 112 12.23 -4.90 -2.72
C ALA A 112 12.82 -5.74 -1.57
N GLU A 113 13.88 -5.27 -0.92
CA GLU A 113 14.50 -5.92 0.24
C GLU A 113 13.48 -6.17 1.36
N VAL A 114 12.71 -5.15 1.73
CA VAL A 114 11.64 -5.30 2.74
C VAL A 114 10.53 -6.24 2.24
N SER A 115 10.27 -6.29 0.94
CA SER A 115 9.28 -7.25 0.40
C SER A 115 9.77 -8.69 0.57
N ASP A 116 11.04 -8.95 0.27
CA ASP A 116 11.66 -10.27 0.38
C ASP A 116 11.77 -10.71 1.85
N GLU A 117 12.07 -9.78 2.76
CA GLU A 117 12.04 -10.03 4.22
C GLU A 117 10.65 -10.48 4.68
N ILE A 118 9.60 -9.73 4.31
CA ILE A 118 8.21 -10.08 4.65
C ILE A 118 7.84 -11.45 4.08
N GLU A 119 8.21 -11.75 2.82
CA GLU A 119 7.90 -13.05 2.22
C GLU A 119 8.64 -14.20 2.89
N THR A 120 9.89 -13.97 3.32
CA THR A 120 10.70 -14.96 4.04
C THR A 120 10.07 -15.29 5.39
N MET A 121 9.64 -14.28 6.15
CA MET A 121 8.90 -14.47 7.40
C MET A 121 7.57 -15.20 7.14
N ALA A 122 6.81 -14.78 6.13
CA ALA A 122 5.52 -15.36 5.79
C ALA A 122 5.60 -16.88 5.49
N LYS A 123 6.68 -17.33 4.86
CA LYS A 123 6.88 -18.75 4.53
C LYS A 123 7.04 -19.64 5.77
N GLN A 124 7.46 -19.08 6.91
CA GLN A 124 7.62 -19.82 8.17
C GLN A 124 6.33 -19.90 8.99
N ILE A 125 5.26 -19.22 8.57
CA ILE A 125 4.01 -19.10 9.33
C ILE A 125 2.96 -20.02 8.72
N ASP A 126 2.53 -21.05 9.46
CA ASP A 126 1.52 -22.03 9.02
C ASP A 126 0.23 -21.37 8.49
N ALA A 127 -0.24 -20.32 9.16
CA ALA A 127 -1.42 -19.58 8.71
C ALA A 127 -1.22 -18.94 7.33
N CYS A 128 -0.03 -18.38 7.06
CA CYS A 128 0.30 -17.81 5.76
C CYS A 128 0.42 -18.90 4.68
N GLN A 129 1.03 -20.05 5.01
CA GLN A 129 1.13 -21.19 4.10
C GLN A 129 -0.25 -21.69 3.65
N ARG A 130 -1.21 -21.77 4.57
CA ARG A 130 -2.61 -22.09 4.26
C ARG A 130 -3.27 -21.03 3.38
N LEU A 131 -3.07 -19.74 3.70
CA LEU A 131 -3.66 -18.63 2.95
C LEU A 131 -3.19 -18.58 1.49
N VAL A 132 -1.91 -18.87 1.22
CA VAL A 132 -1.35 -18.84 -0.15
C VAL A 132 -1.92 -19.96 -1.04
N GLN A 133 -2.47 -21.05 -0.47
CA GLN A 133 -3.18 -22.07 -1.26
C GLN A 133 -4.46 -21.54 -1.90
N ILE A 134 -5.00 -20.41 -1.42
CA ILE A 134 -6.18 -19.78 -2.00
C ILE A 134 -5.78 -19.07 -3.30
N PRO A 135 -6.44 -19.40 -4.44
CA PRO A 135 -6.10 -18.79 -5.72
C PRO A 135 -6.16 -17.27 -5.69
N GLY A 136 -5.03 -16.63 -5.97
CA GLY A 136 -4.91 -15.16 -6.01
C GLY A 136 -4.34 -14.53 -4.74
N ILE A 137 -4.06 -15.29 -3.68
CA ILE A 137 -3.33 -14.79 -2.50
C ILE A 137 -1.84 -15.12 -2.66
N ALA A 138 -1.01 -14.09 -2.68
CA ALA A 138 0.45 -14.21 -2.64
C ALA A 138 0.99 -14.06 -1.21
N TRP A 139 2.26 -14.43 -0.96
CA TRP A 139 2.91 -14.36 0.36
C TRP A 139 2.80 -12.99 1.03
N LEU A 140 3.04 -11.90 0.30
CA LEU A 140 2.83 -10.53 0.79
C LEU A 140 1.38 -10.25 1.22
N GLY A 141 0.41 -10.83 0.50
CA GLY A 141 -1.01 -10.70 0.85
C GLY A 141 -1.36 -11.55 2.07
N ALA A 142 -0.87 -12.78 2.12
CA ALA A 142 -1.08 -13.72 3.22
C ALA A 142 -0.51 -13.18 4.54
N SER A 143 0.71 -12.64 4.54
CA SER A 143 1.32 -12.05 5.74
C SER A 143 0.60 -10.79 6.20
N MET A 144 0.07 -10.00 5.28
CA MET A 144 -0.74 -8.84 5.63
C MET A 144 -2.06 -9.25 6.29
N ILE A 145 -2.72 -10.26 5.74
CA ILE A 145 -3.93 -10.88 6.33
C ILE A 145 -3.57 -11.38 7.73
N TYR A 146 -2.55 -12.21 7.87
CA TYR A 146 -2.09 -12.74 9.16
C TYR A 146 -1.72 -11.65 10.18
N ALA A 147 -1.07 -10.56 9.77
CA ALA A 147 -0.71 -9.48 10.69
C ALA A 147 -1.91 -8.61 11.11
N LYS A 148 -2.98 -8.62 10.31
CA LYS A 148 -4.19 -7.83 10.56
C LYS A 148 -5.22 -8.62 11.35
N PHE A 149 -5.38 -9.90 11.04
CA PHE A 149 -6.27 -10.81 11.73
C PHE A 149 -5.54 -11.41 12.93
N GLY A 150 -6.13 -11.28 14.13
CA GLY A 150 -5.75 -12.10 15.28
C GLY A 150 -6.16 -13.56 15.05
N SER A 151 -6.67 -14.25 16.08
CA SER A 151 -7.36 -15.52 15.84
C SER A 151 -8.65 -15.30 15.02
N ALA A 152 -8.80 -16.03 13.91
CA ALA A 152 -10.01 -16.03 13.07
C ALA A 152 -11.27 -16.47 13.84
N GLU A 153 -11.09 -17.10 15.00
CA GLU A 153 -12.15 -17.53 15.92
C GLU A 153 -12.90 -16.35 16.57
N CYS A 154 -12.36 -15.13 16.47
CA CYS A 154 -12.99 -13.93 17.04
C CYS A 154 -14.16 -13.40 16.19
N PHE A 155 -14.33 -13.87 14.95
CA PHE A 155 -15.36 -13.37 14.04
C PHE A 155 -16.44 -14.42 13.80
N ARG A 156 -17.70 -14.02 14.03
CA ARG A 156 -18.86 -14.91 13.86
C ARG A 156 -19.12 -15.27 12.40
N ARG A 157 -18.77 -14.37 11.46
CA ARG A 157 -18.93 -14.54 10.01
C ARG A 157 -17.83 -13.78 9.26
N GLY A 158 -17.44 -14.26 8.07
CA GLY A 158 -16.43 -13.61 7.22
C GLY A 158 -16.78 -12.18 6.74
N ARG A 159 -18.03 -11.74 6.92
CA ARG A 159 -18.44 -10.35 6.68
C ARG A 159 -17.95 -9.41 7.79
N ASP A 160 -17.97 -9.88 9.05
CA ASP A 160 -17.50 -9.12 10.21
C ASP A 160 -15.96 -9.01 10.16
N ASP A 161 -15.32 -10.08 9.68
CA ASP A 161 -13.90 -10.17 9.33
C ASP A 161 -13.51 -9.12 8.28
N SER A 162 -14.24 -9.09 7.15
CA SER A 162 -14.06 -8.12 6.06
C SER A 162 -14.27 -6.66 6.51
N ALA A 163 -15.20 -6.41 7.44
CA ALA A 163 -15.43 -5.09 8.02
C ALA A 163 -14.27 -4.62 8.90
N SER A 164 -13.66 -5.51 9.67
CA SER A 164 -12.52 -5.20 10.55
C SER A 164 -11.26 -4.76 9.77
N ILE A 165 -11.07 -5.32 8.57
CA ILE A 165 -10.00 -4.93 7.63
C ILE A 165 -10.46 -3.88 6.62
N GLY A 166 -11.63 -3.26 6.85
CA GLY A 166 -12.27 -2.20 6.05
C GLY A 166 -12.31 -2.46 4.55
N LEU A 167 -12.65 -3.70 4.18
CA LEU A 167 -13.20 -4.05 2.88
C LEU A 167 -14.64 -3.55 2.69
N VAL A 168 -15.22 -2.97 3.74
CA VAL A 168 -16.52 -2.29 3.70
C VAL A 168 -16.35 -0.91 3.04
N PRO A 169 -17.32 -0.44 2.22
CA PRO A 169 -17.28 0.87 1.61
C PRO A 169 -17.06 1.98 2.64
N ALA A 170 -16.14 2.90 2.35
CA ALA A 170 -15.86 4.04 3.20
C ALA A 170 -17.01 5.05 3.08
N HIS A 171 -17.66 5.35 4.20
CA HIS A 171 -18.76 6.32 4.24
C HIS A 171 -18.19 7.69 4.57
N SER A 172 -18.27 8.64 3.64
CA SER A 172 -17.91 10.04 3.91
C SER A 172 -19.07 10.95 3.54
N GLY A 173 -19.55 11.74 4.49
CA GLY A 173 -20.60 12.72 4.27
C GLY A 173 -20.69 13.72 5.43
N SER A 174 -20.87 14.99 5.09
CA SER A 174 -21.22 16.08 6.00
C SER A 174 -22.37 16.85 5.35
N GLY A 175 -23.42 17.19 6.12
CA GLY A 175 -24.55 17.98 5.63
C GLY A 175 -25.59 17.23 4.79
N GLY A 176 -25.88 15.96 5.09
CA GLY A 176 -26.98 15.20 4.44
C GLY A 176 -26.67 14.63 3.06
N LYS A 177 -25.48 14.87 2.49
CA LYS A 177 -24.98 14.16 1.32
C LYS A 177 -24.03 13.05 1.73
N VAL A 178 -24.46 11.82 1.51
CA VAL A 178 -23.65 10.62 1.73
C VAL A 178 -22.96 10.25 0.43
N VAL A 179 -21.62 10.21 0.44
CA VAL A 179 -20.83 9.60 -0.63
C VAL A 179 -20.31 8.26 -0.11
N ILE A 180 -20.75 7.19 -0.75
CA ILE A 180 -20.24 5.84 -0.52
C ILE A 180 -18.98 5.69 -1.39
N ASN A 181 -17.81 5.78 -0.77
CA ASN A 181 -16.55 5.53 -1.44
C ASN A 181 -16.22 4.02 -1.37
N GLU A 182 -15.58 3.47 -2.39
CA GLU A 182 -15.09 2.08 -2.35
C GLU A 182 -13.99 1.89 -1.28
N ALA A 183 -14.06 0.77 -0.55
CA ALA A 183 -13.16 0.26 0.51
C ALA A 183 -11.92 1.10 0.89
N MET A 184 -11.81 1.45 2.18
CA MET A 184 -10.87 2.45 2.71
C MET A 184 -9.40 1.97 2.84
N TYR A 185 -9.13 0.66 2.88
CA TYR A 185 -7.76 0.19 3.09
C TYR A 185 -6.97 0.13 1.79
N THR A 186 -6.21 1.20 1.54
CA THR A 186 -5.29 1.38 0.40
C THR A 186 -4.28 0.24 0.25
N CYS A 187 -3.88 -0.44 1.33
CA CYS A 187 -2.89 -1.52 1.26
C CYS A 187 -3.49 -2.81 0.67
N VAL A 188 -4.62 -3.30 1.21
CA VAL A 188 -5.35 -4.47 0.69
C VAL A 188 -5.92 -4.18 -0.70
N ARG A 189 -6.44 -2.96 -0.95
CA ARG A 189 -6.83 -2.52 -2.29
C ARG A 189 -5.65 -2.52 -3.26
N SER A 190 -4.47 -2.07 -2.87
CA SER A 190 -3.29 -2.05 -3.75
C SER A 190 -2.74 -3.46 -4.04
N LEU A 191 -2.87 -4.39 -3.09
CA LEU A 191 -2.57 -5.80 -3.30
C LEU A 191 -3.60 -6.45 -4.22
N LEU A 192 -4.91 -6.27 -3.98
CA LEU A 192 -5.97 -6.82 -4.83
C LEU A 192 -5.97 -6.24 -6.25
N THR A 193 -5.74 -4.93 -6.41
CA THR A 193 -5.61 -4.28 -7.73
C THR A 193 -4.27 -4.59 -8.41
N GLY A 194 -3.19 -4.74 -7.65
CA GLY A 194 -1.88 -5.19 -8.14
C GLY A 194 -1.93 -6.63 -8.64
N LEU A 195 -2.60 -7.53 -7.92
CA LEU A 195 -2.84 -8.92 -8.27
C LEU A 195 -3.73 -9.05 -9.52
N ALA A 196 -4.78 -8.23 -9.63
CA ALA A 196 -5.61 -8.17 -10.84
C ALA A 196 -4.80 -7.71 -12.08
N ARG A 197 -3.92 -6.71 -11.92
CA ARG A 197 -3.00 -6.26 -12.99
C ARG A 197 -1.94 -7.30 -13.35
N TRP A 198 -1.40 -8.02 -12.36
CA TRP A 198 -0.38 -9.06 -12.58
C TRP A 198 -0.98 -10.28 -13.31
N ARG A 199 -2.19 -10.70 -12.92
CA ARG A 199 -2.96 -11.77 -13.61
C ARG A 199 -3.32 -11.40 -15.05
N PHE A 200 -3.59 -10.11 -15.33
CA PHE A 200 -3.76 -9.61 -16.70
C PHE A 200 -2.46 -9.64 -17.52
N MET A 201 -1.31 -9.33 -16.90
CA MET A 201 0.00 -9.39 -17.56
C MET A 201 0.45 -10.83 -17.86
N LEU A 202 0.14 -11.80 -17.00
CA LEU A 202 0.44 -13.22 -17.25
C LEU A 202 -0.42 -13.81 -18.37
N LYS A 203 -1.70 -13.46 -18.45
CA LYS A 203 -2.56 -13.88 -19.58
C LYS A 203 -2.05 -13.39 -20.94
N LYS A 204 -1.47 -12.19 -21.01
CA LYS A 204 -0.87 -11.66 -22.24
C LYS A 204 0.43 -12.36 -22.67
N LYS A 205 1.17 -12.99 -21.74
CA LYS A 205 2.40 -13.75 -22.04
C LYS A 205 2.15 -15.20 -22.50
N GLN A 206 0.94 -15.72 -22.32
CA GLN A 206 0.58 -17.08 -22.76
C GLN A 206 -0.16 -17.10 -24.12
N THR A 207 -0.42 -15.93 -24.71
CA THR A 207 -1.09 -15.78 -26.02
C THR A 207 -0.17 -15.15 -27.06
N THR A 208 1.13 -15.43 -27.01
CA THR A 208 2.11 -15.09 -28.04
C THR A 208 3.09 -16.24 -28.15
#